data_AF-A0A8B2HTS1-F1
#
_entry.id   AF-A0A8B2HTS1-F1
#
_cell.length_a   1.000
_cell.length_b   1.000
_cell.length_c   1.000
_cell.angle_alpha   90.00
_cell.angle_beta   90.00
_cell.angle_gamma   90.00
#
_symmetry.space_group_name_H-M   'P 1'
#
loop_
_entity.id
_entity.type
_entity.pdbx_description
1 polymer ?
#
loop_
_entity_poly.entity_id
_entity_poly.type
_entity_poly.pdbx_seq_one_letter_code
_entity_poly.pdbx_strand_id
1 'polypeptide(L)'
;MTRKVFGFFLVLLCLSVIPPAYSQVSVGEYAVQRYVEVVIGLEGEIHVKHILASTGIPKQVELISGTASNVKVSNVDGQEQLFSMLGDYGVLVMPSNEELVVEYDLDDVLVQKDGLWTWDFRYLQTTSFIFPNEVDLIFSNGKPVYLADKKGIACHGCQMILEYSIDEPTNLENVTWEDKEFHVEMRSHAGLENFVFDQPSKRITFDVNQENRIVTTIIPLELLWGPYEVFLEDEKIFVYDHINNGTHSWVIMKPDISGEVSIIGTTVVPEFPIIAPLAIGFVMMIILPIIRKVNLH
;
A
#
# COMPACT_ATOMS: atom_id res chain seq x y z
N MET A 1 25.88 1.02 -64.55
CA MET A 1 25.88 0.85 -63.09
C MET A 1 24.84 -0.22 -62.76
N THR A 2 25.29 -1.39 -62.30
CA THR A 2 24.52 -2.64 -62.25
C THR A 2 23.42 -2.59 -61.18
N ARG A 3 22.27 -3.23 -61.42
CA ARG A 3 21.11 -3.34 -60.48
C ARG A 3 21.51 -3.75 -59.05
N LYS A 4 22.65 -4.43 -58.89
CA LYS A 4 23.28 -4.79 -57.61
C LYS A 4 23.79 -3.58 -56.80
N VAL A 5 24.31 -2.55 -57.48
CA VAL A 5 24.82 -1.31 -56.85
C VAL A 5 23.65 -0.46 -56.34
N PHE A 6 22.55 -0.42 -57.09
CA PHE A 6 21.35 0.32 -56.70
C PHE A 6 20.65 -0.34 -55.49
N GLY A 7 20.60 -1.68 -55.46
CA GLY A 7 20.09 -2.43 -54.30
C GLY A 7 20.94 -2.22 -53.04
N PHE A 8 22.27 -2.16 -53.18
CA PHE A 8 23.17 -1.90 -52.06
C PHE A 8 22.99 -0.48 -51.50
N PHE A 9 22.82 0.52 -52.37
CA PHE A 9 22.54 1.90 -51.94
C PHE A 9 21.19 2.02 -51.22
N LEU A 10 20.17 1.29 -51.67
CA LEU A 10 18.83 1.30 -51.03
C LEU A 10 18.88 0.72 -49.61
N VAL A 11 19.63 -0.37 -49.40
CA VAL A 11 19.83 -0.99 -48.08
C VAL A 11 20.63 -0.07 -47.16
N LEU A 12 21.67 0.60 -47.67
CA LEU A 12 22.45 1.56 -46.90
C LEU A 12 21.61 2.76 -46.45
N LEU A 13 20.70 3.22 -47.31
CA LEU A 13 19.76 4.30 -46.99
C LEU A 13 18.78 3.89 -45.89
N CYS A 14 18.23 2.66 -45.94
CA CYS A 14 17.36 2.14 -44.89
C CYS A 14 18.06 1.97 -43.53
N LEU A 15 19.36 1.65 -43.51
CA LEU A 15 20.14 1.57 -42.27
C LEU A 15 20.47 2.95 -41.68
N SER A 16 20.48 4.01 -42.49
CA SER A 16 20.74 5.39 -42.04
C SER A 16 19.54 6.08 -41.39
N VAL A 17 18.34 5.50 -41.49
CA VAL A 17 17.10 6.04 -40.89
C VAL A 17 16.76 5.40 -39.55
N ILE A 18 17.65 4.57 -38.99
CA ILE A 18 17.48 4.10 -37.61
C ILE A 18 17.73 5.33 -36.73
N PRO A 19 16.72 5.85 -36.01
CA PRO A 19 16.96 6.90 -35.03
C PRO A 19 18.05 6.39 -34.10
N PRO A 20 19.04 7.21 -33.70
CA PRO A 20 19.92 6.81 -32.61
C PRO A 20 19.00 6.46 -31.43
N ALA A 21 18.87 5.17 -31.13
CA ALA A 21 18.25 4.72 -29.91
C ALA A 21 18.99 5.48 -28.81
N TYR A 22 18.27 6.24 -27.99
CA TYR A 22 18.84 6.99 -26.87
C TYR A 22 19.67 6.01 -26.02
N SER A 23 20.98 5.95 -26.26
CA SER A 23 21.89 5.32 -25.33
C SER A 23 21.83 6.19 -24.09
N GLN A 24 21.44 5.61 -22.95
CA GLN A 24 21.51 6.28 -21.65
C GLN A 24 22.92 6.87 -21.52
N VAL A 25 23.02 8.20 -21.50
CA VAL A 25 24.30 8.90 -21.48
C VAL A 25 24.88 8.70 -20.09
N SER A 26 25.76 7.71 -19.96
CA SER A 26 26.56 7.48 -18.77
C SER A 26 27.86 8.27 -18.91
N VAL A 27 28.16 9.09 -17.89
CA VAL A 27 29.38 9.91 -17.83
C VAL A 27 30.50 9.17 -17.08
N GLY A 28 30.18 8.04 -16.44
CA GLY A 28 31.12 7.17 -15.73
C GLY A 28 30.43 5.95 -15.11
N GLU A 29 31.20 5.12 -14.41
CA GLU A 29 30.66 3.94 -13.73
C GLU A 29 29.66 4.33 -12.64
N TYR A 30 28.58 3.57 -12.50
CA TYR A 30 27.59 3.79 -11.46
C TYR A 30 28.17 3.52 -10.06
N ALA A 31 27.77 4.35 -9.10
CA ALA A 31 28.04 4.14 -7.68
C ALA A 31 27.25 2.94 -7.18
N VAL A 32 27.87 2.19 -6.26
CA VAL A 32 27.16 1.12 -5.55
C VAL A 32 26.31 1.76 -4.45
N GLN A 33 25.00 1.74 -4.64
CA GLN A 33 24.02 2.27 -3.69
C GLN A 33 23.71 1.17 -2.68
N ARG A 34 24.13 1.36 -1.42
CA ARG A 34 23.86 0.41 -0.34
C ARG A 34 22.42 0.48 0.11
N TYR A 35 21.87 1.69 0.14
CA TYR A 35 20.56 1.99 0.67
C TYR A 35 20.01 3.24 0.01
N VAL A 36 18.71 3.24 -0.29
CA VAL A 36 17.98 4.40 -0.76
C VAL A 36 16.73 4.53 0.09
N GLU A 37 16.51 5.73 0.61
CA GLU A 37 15.39 6.07 1.46
C GLU A 37 14.61 7.22 0.84
N VAL A 38 13.30 7.08 0.85
CA VAL A 38 12.35 8.08 0.40
C VAL A 38 11.46 8.37 1.60
N VAL A 39 11.57 9.58 2.14
CA VAL A 39 10.73 10.07 3.22
C VAL A 39 9.65 10.93 2.60
N ILE A 40 8.40 10.56 2.85
CA ILE A 40 7.22 11.28 2.41
C ILE A 40 6.65 12.00 3.63
N GLY A 41 6.47 13.31 3.52
CA GLY A 41 5.86 14.11 4.57
C GLY A 41 4.36 14.33 4.39
N LEU A 42 3.78 15.13 5.28
CA LEU A 42 2.33 15.27 5.43
C LEU A 42 1.67 16.01 4.28
N GLU A 43 2.37 16.98 3.70
CA GLU A 43 1.88 17.83 2.61
C GLU A 43 2.30 17.27 1.24
N GLY A 44 2.90 16.07 1.21
CA GLY A 44 3.41 15.43 0.00
C GLY A 44 4.83 15.83 -0.35
N GLU A 45 5.55 16.51 0.55
CA GLU A 45 6.97 16.77 0.41
C GLU A 45 7.77 15.47 0.41
N ILE A 46 8.70 15.32 -0.55
CA ILE A 46 9.50 14.11 -0.70
C ILE A 46 10.97 14.44 -0.54
N HIS A 47 11.60 13.78 0.43
CA HIS A 47 13.03 13.85 0.65
C HIS A 47 13.66 12.49 0.33
N VAL A 48 14.71 12.50 -0.49
CA VAL A 48 15.40 11.29 -0.92
C VAL A 48 16.82 11.29 -0.40
N LYS A 49 17.26 10.14 0.12
CA LYS A 49 18.61 9.90 0.63
C LYS A 49 19.19 8.63 0.02
N HIS A 50 20.35 8.75 -0.62
CA HIS A 50 21.15 7.62 -1.09
C HIS A 50 22.38 7.47 -0.21
N ILE A 51 22.66 6.25 0.24
CA ILE A 51 23.92 5.89 0.90
C ILE A 51 24.77 5.09 -0.08
N LEU A 52 25.95 5.61 -0.40
CA LEU A 52 26.87 5.06 -1.38
C LEU A 52 28.06 4.40 -0.70
N ALA A 53 28.52 3.28 -1.24
CA ALA A 53 29.80 2.71 -0.83
C ALA A 53 30.96 3.65 -1.21
N SER A 54 32.04 3.62 -0.41
CA SER A 54 33.26 4.35 -0.71
C SER A 54 33.85 3.97 -2.07
N THR A 55 34.54 4.91 -2.71
CA THR A 55 35.05 4.72 -4.06
C THR A 55 36.34 5.50 -4.32
N GLY A 56 37.32 4.86 -4.96
CA GLY A 56 38.60 5.49 -5.30
C GLY A 56 38.59 6.29 -6.61
N ILE A 57 37.47 6.31 -7.34
CA ILE A 57 37.31 7.01 -8.63
C ILE A 57 35.97 7.75 -8.64
N PRO A 58 35.78 8.78 -9.49
CA PRO A 58 34.48 9.42 -9.64
C PRO A 58 33.42 8.42 -10.09
N LYS A 59 32.22 8.50 -9.52
CA LYS A 59 31.09 7.59 -9.81
C LYS A 59 29.81 8.37 -10.08
N GLN A 60 28.98 7.83 -10.95
CA GLN A 60 27.66 8.38 -11.26
C GLN A 60 26.60 7.79 -10.33
N VAL A 61 25.72 8.63 -9.80
CA VAL A 61 24.50 8.25 -9.10
C VAL A 61 23.34 8.65 -9.99
N GLU A 62 22.48 7.72 -10.32
CA GLU A 62 21.19 8.02 -10.96
C GLU A 62 20.22 8.50 -9.88
N LEU A 63 19.55 9.63 -10.11
CA LEU A 63 18.51 10.11 -9.20
C LEU A 63 17.18 9.43 -9.56
N ILE A 64 16.29 9.32 -8.57
CA ILE A 64 14.89 8.93 -8.82
C ILE A 64 14.27 9.96 -9.78
N SER A 65 13.56 9.48 -10.80
CA SER A 65 12.95 10.34 -11.83
C SER A 65 11.94 11.31 -11.23
N GLY A 66 12.09 12.60 -11.55
CA GLY A 66 11.28 13.72 -11.08
C GLY A 66 12.08 15.02 -11.17
N THR A 67 11.59 16.09 -10.55
CA THR A 67 12.30 17.36 -10.48
C THR A 67 13.10 17.43 -9.18
N ALA A 68 14.40 17.09 -9.26
CA ALA A 68 15.28 17.11 -8.10
C ALA A 68 15.72 18.55 -7.76
N SER A 69 15.61 18.93 -6.48
CA SER A 69 16.06 20.23 -5.96
C SER A 69 16.87 20.05 -4.67
N ASN A 70 17.55 21.12 -4.24
CA ASN A 70 18.34 21.12 -2.99
C ASN A 70 19.37 19.99 -2.84
N VAL A 71 19.91 19.50 -3.97
CA VAL A 71 20.86 18.38 -4.01
C VAL A 71 22.11 18.70 -3.20
N LYS A 72 22.49 17.79 -2.31
CA LYS A 72 23.69 17.84 -1.48
C LYS A 72 24.40 16.50 -1.48
N VAL A 73 25.72 16.54 -1.35
CA VAL A 73 26.54 15.36 -1.14
C VAL A 73 27.39 15.59 0.10
N SER A 74 27.39 14.64 1.03
CA SER A 74 28.16 14.70 2.27
C SER A 74 28.82 13.34 2.55
N ASN A 75 29.79 13.32 3.48
CA ASN A 75 30.25 12.06 4.07
C ASN A 75 29.38 11.67 5.27
N VAL A 76 29.67 10.53 5.90
CA VAL A 76 28.94 10.03 7.08
C VAL A 76 28.98 10.97 8.30
N ASP A 77 29.98 11.85 8.37
CA ASP A 77 30.10 12.87 9.43
C ASP A 77 29.32 14.16 9.12
N GLY A 78 28.62 14.21 7.98
CA GLY A 78 27.85 15.37 7.53
C GLY A 78 28.69 16.49 6.90
N GLN A 79 29.96 16.24 6.57
CA GLN A 79 30.82 17.19 5.88
C GLN A 79 30.50 17.18 4.38
N GLU A 80 30.13 18.34 3.84
CA GLU A 80 29.82 18.50 2.42
C GLU A 80 31.00 18.11 1.52
N GLN A 81 30.70 17.42 0.43
CA GLN A 81 31.64 16.93 -0.56
C GLN A 81 31.37 17.59 -1.92
N LEU A 82 32.42 17.73 -2.73
CA LEU A 82 32.28 18.24 -4.09
C LEU A 82 31.56 17.23 -4.98
N PHE A 83 30.65 17.73 -5.82
CA PHE A 83 29.93 16.93 -6.81
C PHE A 83 29.63 17.76 -8.06
N SER A 84 29.09 17.12 -9.08
CA SER A 84 28.58 17.80 -10.28
C SER A 84 27.24 17.22 -10.69
N MET A 85 26.29 18.09 -11.05
CA MET A 85 25.02 17.66 -11.62
C MET A 85 25.22 17.14 -13.04
N LEU A 86 24.58 16.02 -13.36
CA LEU A 86 24.51 15.44 -14.70
C LEU A 86 23.11 15.72 -15.26
N GLY A 87 22.86 16.99 -15.58
CA GLY A 87 21.49 17.45 -15.88
C GLY A 87 20.55 17.16 -14.71
N ASP A 88 19.33 16.71 -15.03
CA ASP A 88 18.28 16.46 -14.04
C ASP A 88 18.21 14.98 -13.59
N TYR A 89 19.04 14.10 -14.18
CA TYR A 89 18.92 12.65 -14.01
C TYR A 89 19.97 12.04 -13.07
N GLY A 90 20.99 12.80 -12.66
CA GLY A 90 22.12 12.20 -11.98
C GLY A 90 23.08 13.18 -11.32
N VAL A 91 23.94 12.62 -10.47
CA VAL A 91 25.03 13.31 -9.80
C VAL A 91 26.33 12.54 -10.05
N LEU A 92 27.41 13.25 -10.35
CA LEU A 92 28.77 12.73 -10.34
C LEU A 92 29.42 13.01 -8.98
N VAL A 93 29.66 11.97 -8.20
CA VAL A 93 30.34 12.07 -6.90
C VAL A 93 31.85 11.85 -7.07
N MET A 94 32.64 12.57 -6.27
CA MET A 94 34.10 12.49 -6.29
C MET A 94 34.60 11.29 -5.46
N PRO A 95 35.86 10.83 -5.68
CA PRO A 95 36.46 9.77 -4.87
C PRO A 95 36.40 10.08 -3.37
N SER A 96 36.06 9.08 -2.57
CA SER A 96 36.04 9.14 -1.11
C SER A 96 36.44 7.81 -0.49
N ASN A 97 37.19 7.86 0.61
CA ASN A 97 37.54 6.69 1.40
C ASN A 97 36.42 6.29 2.38
N GLU A 98 35.41 7.14 2.55
CA GLU A 98 34.24 6.96 3.40
C GLU A 98 32.98 6.75 2.55
N GLU A 99 31.91 6.28 3.18
CA GLU A 99 30.59 6.29 2.53
C GLU A 99 30.15 7.72 2.26
N LEU A 100 29.42 7.88 1.16
CA LEU A 100 28.87 9.16 0.74
C LEU A 100 27.35 9.12 0.86
N VAL A 101 26.79 10.25 1.25
CA VAL A 101 25.35 10.47 1.35
C VAL A 101 24.95 11.49 0.30
N VAL A 102 24.00 11.14 -0.57
CA VAL A 102 23.38 12.08 -1.53
C VAL A 102 21.96 12.33 -1.07
N GLU A 103 21.63 13.58 -0.79
CA GLU A 103 20.32 14.00 -0.30
C GLU A 103 19.73 15.07 -1.23
N TYR A 104 18.42 15.01 -1.47
CA TYR A 104 17.72 15.99 -2.30
C TYR A 104 16.21 15.95 -2.03
N ASP A 105 15.52 17.01 -2.41
CA ASP A 105 14.07 17.07 -2.43
C ASP A 105 13.57 16.75 -3.84
N LEU A 106 12.42 16.08 -3.93
CA LEU A 106 11.89 15.56 -5.20
C LEU A 106 10.46 16.06 -5.44
N ASP A 107 10.32 16.91 -6.45
CA ASP A 107 9.04 17.47 -6.87
C ASP A 107 8.50 16.76 -8.14
N ASP A 108 7.24 17.05 -8.49
CA ASP A 108 6.56 16.57 -9.72
C ASP A 108 6.41 15.04 -9.85
N VAL A 109 6.50 14.30 -8.75
CA VAL A 109 6.35 12.82 -8.75
C VAL A 109 5.06 12.33 -8.11
N LEU A 110 4.49 13.12 -7.20
CA LEU A 110 3.34 12.76 -6.40
C LEU A 110 2.14 13.60 -6.83
N VAL A 111 1.07 12.93 -7.26
CA VAL A 111 -0.16 13.58 -7.74
C VAL A 111 -1.26 13.34 -6.73
N GLN A 112 -1.88 14.40 -6.22
CA GLN A 112 -3.09 14.29 -5.41
C GLN A 112 -4.32 14.44 -6.28
N LYS A 113 -5.22 13.46 -6.19
CA LYS A 113 -6.55 13.58 -6.79
C LYS A 113 -7.57 13.07 -5.79
N ASP A 114 -8.45 13.97 -5.38
CA ASP A 114 -9.61 13.68 -4.53
C ASP A 114 -9.27 12.93 -3.22
N GLY A 115 -8.24 13.41 -2.50
CA GLY A 115 -7.78 12.82 -1.23
C GLY A 115 -6.82 11.64 -1.39
N LEU A 116 -6.66 11.09 -2.60
CA LEU A 116 -5.72 10.01 -2.87
C LEU A 116 -4.42 10.56 -3.47
N TRP A 117 -3.30 10.30 -2.83
CA TRP A 117 -1.97 10.50 -3.38
C TRP A 117 -1.60 9.34 -4.28
N THR A 118 -0.95 9.61 -5.40
CA THR A 118 -0.51 8.61 -6.37
C THR A 118 0.89 8.91 -6.89
N TRP A 119 1.74 7.89 -6.91
CA TRP A 119 3.08 7.94 -7.50
C TRP A 119 3.30 6.72 -8.40
N ASP A 120 3.54 6.94 -9.70
CA ASP A 120 4.09 5.93 -10.62
C ASP A 120 5.61 5.83 -10.41
N PHE A 121 6.00 5.07 -9.39
CA PHE A 121 7.38 4.93 -8.98
C PHE A 121 8.13 3.93 -9.86
N ARG A 122 9.33 4.30 -10.31
CA ARG A 122 10.26 3.38 -10.97
C ARG A 122 11.70 3.67 -10.56
N TYR A 123 12.31 2.71 -9.89
CA TYR A 123 13.74 2.78 -9.58
C TYR A 123 14.34 1.39 -9.37
N LEU A 124 15.54 1.18 -9.91
CA LEU A 124 16.13 -0.16 -9.97
C LEU A 124 16.82 -0.60 -8.67
N GLN A 125 17.12 0.33 -7.77
CA GLN A 125 17.77 0.02 -6.49
C GLN A 125 16.76 -0.36 -5.41
N THR A 126 17.23 -1.01 -4.35
CA THR A 126 16.42 -1.19 -3.14
C THR A 126 16.07 0.17 -2.57
N THR A 127 14.77 0.45 -2.45
CA THR A 127 14.24 1.72 -1.95
C THR A 127 13.31 1.45 -0.79
N SER A 128 13.59 2.08 0.34
CA SER A 128 12.69 2.15 1.49
C SER A 128 11.83 3.40 1.39
N PHE A 129 10.54 3.25 1.56
CA PHE A 129 9.58 4.35 1.68
C PHE A 129 9.19 4.50 3.14
N ILE A 130 9.29 5.71 3.66
CA ILE A 130 8.83 6.08 4.99
C ILE A 130 7.65 7.04 4.82
N PHE A 131 6.50 6.65 5.32
CA PHE A 131 5.26 7.44 5.24
C PHE A 131 5.05 8.26 6.51
N PRO A 132 4.18 9.29 6.47
CA PRO A 132 3.68 9.95 7.67
C PRO A 132 3.06 8.95 8.66
N ASN A 133 3.06 9.27 9.96
CA ASN A 133 2.56 8.32 10.97
C ASN A 133 1.04 8.09 10.87
N GLU A 134 0.35 9.00 10.22
CA GLU A 134 -1.09 9.03 9.95
C GLU A 134 -1.49 8.00 8.88
N VAL A 135 -0.52 7.52 8.09
CA VAL A 135 -0.74 6.51 7.04
C VAL A 135 -0.53 5.12 7.63
N ASP A 136 -1.61 4.36 7.81
CA ASP A 136 -1.57 2.95 8.22
C ASP A 136 -1.88 1.96 7.10
N LEU A 137 -2.39 2.46 5.97
CA LEU A 137 -2.75 1.69 4.79
C LEU A 137 -2.24 2.37 3.52
N ILE A 138 -1.54 1.60 2.69
CA ILE A 138 -1.16 2.01 1.34
C ILE A 138 -1.65 0.98 0.32
N PHE A 139 -1.58 1.32 -0.96
CA PHE A 139 -1.85 0.42 -2.07
C PHE A 139 -0.63 0.37 -2.98
N SER A 140 -0.19 -0.85 -3.27
CA SER A 140 0.85 -1.11 -4.27
C SER A 140 0.21 -1.85 -5.44
N ASN A 141 0.17 -1.19 -6.61
CA ASN A 141 -0.49 -1.70 -7.80
C ASN A 141 -1.95 -2.12 -7.52
N GLY A 142 -2.68 -1.27 -6.80
CA GLY A 142 -4.07 -1.51 -6.38
C GLY A 142 -4.26 -2.52 -5.24
N LYS A 143 -3.19 -3.15 -4.72
CA LYS A 143 -3.29 -4.10 -3.60
C LYS A 143 -2.97 -3.43 -2.28
N PRO A 144 -3.83 -3.53 -1.26
CA PRO A 144 -3.57 -2.92 0.04
C PRO A 144 -2.38 -3.58 0.75
N VAL A 145 -1.61 -2.74 1.44
CA VAL A 145 -0.53 -3.12 2.33
C VAL A 145 -0.73 -2.37 3.64
N TYR A 146 -1.05 -3.11 4.70
CA TYR A 146 -1.20 -2.55 6.04
C TYR A 146 0.16 -2.38 6.68
N LEU A 147 0.44 -1.17 7.13
CA LEU A 147 1.71 -0.82 7.74
C LEU A 147 1.74 -1.18 9.23
N ALA A 148 0.59 -1.23 9.91
CA ALA A 148 0.51 -1.46 11.36
C ALA A 148 1.47 -0.52 12.12
N ASP A 149 2.34 -1.06 12.98
CA ASP A 149 3.37 -0.30 13.69
C ASP A 149 4.62 0.02 12.83
N LYS A 150 4.65 -0.43 11.57
CA LYS A 150 5.73 -0.12 10.64
C LYS A 150 5.47 1.24 10.02
N LYS A 151 6.54 2.02 9.79
CA LYS A 151 6.44 3.35 9.20
C LYS A 151 6.59 3.36 7.67
N GLY A 152 6.59 2.19 7.03
CA GLY A 152 7.14 2.08 5.69
C GLY A 152 7.15 0.71 5.06
N ILE A 153 7.51 0.69 3.78
CA ILE A 153 7.78 -0.51 2.99
C ILE A 153 9.16 -0.43 2.35
N ALA A 154 9.72 -1.56 1.95
CA ALA A 154 10.90 -1.58 1.08
C ALA A 154 10.56 -2.36 -0.19
N CYS A 155 11.06 -1.88 -1.32
CA CYS A 155 10.96 -2.55 -2.61
C CYS A 155 12.35 -2.72 -3.21
N HIS A 156 12.60 -3.83 -3.92
CA HIS A 156 13.86 -4.05 -4.63
C HIS A 156 13.61 -4.07 -6.14
N GLY A 157 14.20 -3.12 -6.86
CA GLY A 157 14.07 -3.02 -8.31
C GLY A 157 12.62 -2.87 -8.77
N CYS A 158 11.85 -2.03 -8.07
CA CYS A 158 10.42 -1.98 -8.28
C CYS A 158 9.99 -0.94 -9.31
N GLN A 159 8.95 -1.30 -10.05
CA GLN A 159 8.04 -0.38 -10.70
C GLN A 159 6.67 -0.60 -10.06
N MET A 160 6.08 0.43 -9.48
CA MET A 160 4.78 0.33 -8.85
C MET A 160 4.01 1.63 -8.90
N ILE A 161 2.70 1.50 -9.05
CA ILE A 161 1.77 2.57 -8.70
C ILE A 161 1.57 2.48 -7.18
N LEU A 162 2.09 3.47 -6.47
CA LEU A 162 1.94 3.62 -5.03
C LEU A 162 0.81 4.62 -4.77
N GLU A 163 -0.22 4.20 -4.03
CA GLU A 163 -1.35 5.06 -3.66
C GLU A 163 -1.55 5.04 -2.15
N TYR A 164 -1.92 6.17 -1.56
CA TYR A 164 -2.27 6.28 -0.14
C TYR A 164 -3.10 7.53 0.11
N SER A 165 -3.87 7.52 1.19
CA SER A 165 -4.65 8.68 1.64
C SER A 165 -4.06 9.21 2.94
N ILE A 166 -4.22 10.50 3.18
CA ILE A 166 -3.97 11.13 4.48
C ILE A 166 -5.29 11.79 4.90
N ASP A 167 -5.58 11.82 6.20
CA ASP A 167 -6.76 12.47 6.77
C ASP A 167 -8.09 11.96 6.19
N GLU A 168 -8.22 10.64 5.99
CA GLU A 168 -9.49 10.03 5.60
C GLU A 168 -10.57 10.33 6.66
N PRO A 169 -11.76 10.83 6.26
CA PRO A 169 -12.88 10.98 7.17
C PRO A 169 -13.23 9.64 7.82
N THR A 170 -13.30 9.66 9.14
CA THR A 170 -13.67 8.49 9.95
C THR A 170 -15.04 8.68 10.56
N ASN A 171 -15.95 7.76 10.24
CA ASN A 171 -17.26 7.64 10.87
C ASN A 171 -17.23 6.47 11.87
N LEU A 172 -17.75 6.70 13.08
CA LEU A 172 -17.92 5.67 14.10
C LEU A 172 -19.41 5.38 14.27
N GLU A 173 -19.84 4.22 13.81
CA GLU A 173 -21.24 3.80 13.82
C GLU A 173 -21.50 2.89 15.03
N ASN A 174 -22.45 3.30 15.87
CA ASN A 174 -22.80 2.59 17.10
C ASN A 174 -23.87 1.54 16.83
N VAL A 175 -23.59 0.29 17.20
CA VAL A 175 -24.50 -0.84 17.04
C VAL A 175 -24.76 -1.49 18.39
N THR A 176 -26.03 -1.57 18.80
CA THR A 176 -26.43 -2.29 20.02
C THR A 176 -26.98 -3.66 19.66
N TRP A 177 -26.38 -4.72 20.20
CA TRP A 177 -26.82 -6.10 20.01
C TRP A 177 -26.58 -6.92 21.28
N GLU A 178 -27.57 -7.71 21.71
CA GLU A 178 -27.54 -8.52 22.95
C GLU A 178 -27.08 -7.74 24.20
N ASP A 179 -27.63 -6.54 24.42
CA ASP A 179 -27.28 -5.64 25.53
C ASP A 179 -25.80 -5.21 25.56
N LYS A 180 -25.07 -5.39 24.45
CA LYS A 180 -23.71 -4.89 24.23
C LYS A 180 -23.71 -3.79 23.18
N GLU A 181 -22.76 -2.86 23.32
CA GLU A 181 -22.48 -1.83 22.31
C GLU A 181 -21.21 -2.19 21.54
N PHE A 182 -21.29 -2.03 20.23
CA PHE A 182 -20.20 -2.24 19.29
C PHE A 182 -20.00 -0.97 18.47
N HIS A 183 -18.76 -0.71 18.06
CA HIS A 183 -18.40 0.40 17.20
C HIS A 183 -17.88 -0.16 15.88
N VAL A 184 -18.57 0.14 14.78
CA VAL A 184 -18.07 -0.12 13.43
C VAL A 184 -17.40 1.17 12.95
N GLU A 185 -16.12 1.08 12.61
CA GLU A 185 -15.38 2.22 12.10
C GLU A 185 -15.35 2.18 10.58
N MET A 186 -15.62 3.31 9.94
CA MET A 186 -15.62 3.45 8.48
C MET A 186 -14.75 4.62 8.08
N ARG A 187 -13.78 4.38 7.20
CA ARG A 187 -12.85 5.41 6.71
C ARG A 187 -12.99 5.56 5.21
N SER A 188 -13.28 6.77 4.74
CA SER A 188 -13.33 7.07 3.30
C SER A 188 -13.54 8.55 2.98
N HIS A 189 -13.00 8.99 1.84
CA HIS A 189 -13.41 10.23 1.17
C HIS A 189 -14.69 10.07 0.31
N ALA A 190 -15.31 8.89 0.26
CA ALA A 190 -16.49 8.62 -0.57
C ALA A 190 -17.76 9.37 -0.12
N GLY A 191 -17.79 9.87 1.11
CA GLY A 191 -19.03 10.33 1.75
C GLY A 191 -19.92 9.13 2.05
N LEU A 192 -19.97 8.75 3.33
CA LEU A 192 -20.65 7.55 3.80
C LEU A 192 -21.91 7.97 4.57
N GLU A 193 -23.06 7.43 4.18
CA GLU A 193 -24.37 7.77 4.76
C GLU A 193 -25.24 6.52 4.98
N ASN A 194 -26.35 6.70 5.71
CA ASN A 194 -27.40 5.68 5.88
C ASN A 194 -26.91 4.31 6.36
N PHE A 195 -25.97 4.30 7.31
CA PHE A 195 -25.49 3.07 7.92
C PHE A 195 -26.63 2.30 8.61
N VAL A 196 -26.75 1.01 8.29
CA VAL A 196 -27.69 0.08 8.92
C VAL A 196 -27.01 -1.25 9.17
N PHE A 197 -27.17 -1.78 10.39
CA PHE A 197 -26.82 -3.16 10.72
C PHE A 197 -28.08 -4.01 10.92
N ASP A 198 -28.17 -5.12 10.19
CA ASP A 198 -29.26 -6.09 10.24
C ASP A 198 -28.69 -7.48 10.59
N GLN A 199 -28.78 -7.84 11.86
CA GLN A 199 -28.22 -9.09 12.36
C GLN A 199 -28.86 -10.35 11.75
N PRO A 200 -30.20 -10.46 11.62
CA PRO A 200 -30.84 -11.61 10.97
C PRO A 200 -30.32 -11.91 9.56
N SER A 201 -30.01 -10.87 8.77
CA SER A 201 -29.41 -11.03 7.43
C SER A 201 -27.87 -10.99 7.45
N LYS A 202 -27.25 -10.80 8.62
CA LYS A 202 -25.80 -10.68 8.83
C LYS A 202 -25.18 -9.62 7.93
N ARG A 203 -25.85 -8.47 7.86
CA ARG A 203 -25.58 -7.47 6.84
C ARG A 203 -25.34 -6.11 7.46
N ILE A 204 -24.33 -5.43 6.92
CA ILE A 204 -24.12 -4.00 7.09
C ILE A 204 -24.44 -3.36 5.74
N THR A 205 -25.26 -2.31 5.73
CA THR A 205 -25.51 -1.50 4.52
C THR A 205 -25.18 -0.04 4.78
N PHE A 206 -24.77 0.67 3.73
CA PHE A 206 -24.53 2.12 3.75
C PHE A 206 -24.41 2.64 2.31
N ASP A 207 -24.61 3.93 2.13
CA ASP A 207 -24.47 4.59 0.84
C ASP A 207 -23.08 5.18 0.65
N VAL A 208 -22.57 5.10 -0.58
CA VAL A 208 -21.38 5.81 -1.03
C VAL A 208 -21.75 6.89 -2.03
N ASN A 209 -21.43 8.14 -1.70
CA ASN A 209 -21.84 9.30 -2.51
C ASN A 209 -20.88 9.61 -3.67
N GLN A 210 -19.64 9.12 -3.60
CA GLN A 210 -18.62 9.36 -4.61
C GLN A 210 -17.99 8.04 -5.08
N GLU A 211 -17.83 7.94 -6.40
CA GLU A 211 -17.25 6.80 -7.09
C GLU A 211 -15.71 6.77 -7.03
N ASN A 212 -15.14 5.59 -7.28
CA ASN A 212 -13.71 5.34 -7.38
C ASN A 212 -12.89 5.75 -6.15
N ARG A 213 -13.53 5.70 -4.97
CA ARG A 213 -12.92 5.98 -3.67
C ARG A 213 -12.70 4.69 -2.90
N ILE A 214 -11.59 4.63 -2.16
CA ILE A 214 -11.34 3.54 -1.24
C ILE A 214 -12.28 3.70 -0.05
N VAL A 215 -12.90 2.61 0.36
CA VAL A 215 -13.68 2.52 1.59
C VAL A 215 -13.09 1.40 2.43
N THR A 216 -12.77 1.73 3.67
CA THR A 216 -12.31 0.76 4.66
C THR A 216 -13.36 0.67 5.77
N THR A 217 -13.90 -0.53 5.99
CA THR A 217 -14.82 -0.82 7.10
C THR A 217 -14.13 -1.75 8.08
N ILE A 218 -14.03 -1.33 9.34
CA ILE A 218 -13.41 -2.09 10.43
C ILE A 218 -14.52 -2.63 11.31
N ILE A 219 -14.71 -3.95 11.25
CA ILE A 219 -15.86 -4.65 11.83
C ILE A 219 -15.39 -5.45 13.05
N PRO A 220 -15.96 -5.22 14.24
CA PRO A 220 -15.74 -6.09 15.39
C PRO A 220 -16.20 -7.51 15.08
N LEU A 221 -15.32 -8.49 15.26
CA LEU A 221 -15.65 -9.88 15.00
C LEU A 221 -16.73 -10.39 15.96
N GLU A 222 -16.90 -9.85 17.15
CA GLU A 222 -18.05 -10.24 17.99
C GLU A 222 -19.40 -9.84 17.38
N LEU A 223 -19.43 -8.80 16.53
CA LEU A 223 -20.65 -8.29 15.90
C LEU A 223 -21.00 -9.03 14.61
N LEU A 224 -20.02 -9.26 13.73
CA LEU A 224 -20.23 -9.89 12.43
C LEU A 224 -19.00 -10.69 12.01
N TRP A 225 -19.18 -11.98 11.67
CA TRP A 225 -18.09 -12.89 11.31
C TRP A 225 -17.87 -12.95 9.80
N GLY A 226 -16.60 -12.93 9.41
CA GLY A 226 -16.17 -13.21 8.04
C GLY A 226 -16.18 -14.71 7.69
N PRO A 227 -15.86 -15.09 6.44
CA PRO A 227 -15.48 -14.18 5.35
C PRO A 227 -16.67 -13.34 4.84
N TYR A 228 -16.36 -12.23 4.18
CA TYR A 228 -17.34 -11.24 3.75
C TYR A 228 -17.57 -11.29 2.25
N GLU A 229 -18.82 -11.13 1.86
CA GLU A 229 -19.18 -10.79 0.48
C GLU A 229 -19.67 -9.35 0.46
N VAL A 230 -19.24 -8.58 -0.54
CA VAL A 230 -19.62 -7.18 -0.67
C VAL A 230 -20.29 -6.97 -2.02
N PHE A 231 -21.38 -6.23 -1.99
CA PHE A 231 -22.20 -5.88 -3.13
C PHE A 231 -22.33 -4.36 -3.24
N LEU A 232 -22.37 -3.85 -4.46
CA LEU A 232 -22.72 -2.48 -4.81
C LEU A 232 -23.94 -2.54 -5.72
N GLU A 233 -25.07 -1.95 -5.31
CA GLU A 233 -26.34 -2.03 -6.07
C GLU A 233 -26.70 -3.48 -6.46
N ASP A 234 -26.63 -4.40 -5.50
CA ASP A 234 -26.84 -5.85 -5.66
C ASP A 234 -25.81 -6.59 -6.55
N GLU A 235 -24.80 -5.92 -7.10
CA GLU A 235 -23.72 -6.54 -7.87
C GLU A 235 -22.51 -6.82 -6.98
N LYS A 236 -22.02 -8.07 -6.99
CA LYS A 236 -20.86 -8.46 -6.18
C LYS A 236 -19.59 -7.78 -6.70
N ILE A 237 -18.89 -7.05 -5.82
CA ILE A 237 -17.64 -6.36 -6.15
C ILE A 237 -16.41 -7.06 -5.55
N PHE A 238 -15.23 -6.70 -6.05
CA PHE A 238 -13.97 -7.18 -5.52
C PHE A 238 -13.66 -6.52 -4.17
N VAL A 239 -13.15 -7.33 -3.24
CA VAL A 239 -12.85 -6.91 -1.87
C VAL A 239 -11.47 -7.43 -1.52
N TYR A 240 -10.71 -6.61 -0.82
CA TYR A 240 -9.55 -7.05 -0.08
C TYR A 240 -9.98 -7.24 1.37
N ASP A 241 -10.13 -8.50 1.77
CA ASP A 241 -10.37 -8.87 3.15
C ASP A 241 -9.05 -9.35 3.79
N HIS A 242 -9.05 -9.48 5.12
CA HIS A 242 -8.06 -10.26 5.89
C HIS A 242 -6.88 -9.55 6.55
N ILE A 243 -6.97 -8.26 6.87
CA ILE A 243 -6.29 -7.80 8.11
C ILE A 243 -7.23 -8.23 9.24
N ASN A 244 -6.93 -9.36 9.89
CA ASN A 244 -7.67 -9.83 11.06
C ASN A 244 -6.69 -9.87 12.23
N ASN A 245 -6.91 -9.00 13.23
CA ASN A 245 -6.05 -8.92 14.41
C ASN A 245 -6.53 -9.83 15.56
N GLY A 246 -7.52 -10.69 15.31
CA GLY A 246 -8.18 -11.57 16.28
C GLY A 246 -9.44 -10.97 16.91
N THR A 247 -9.65 -9.65 16.81
CA THR A 247 -10.81 -8.95 17.41
C THR A 247 -11.62 -8.17 16.39
N HIS A 248 -10.97 -7.64 15.35
CA HIS A 248 -11.57 -6.85 14.28
C HIS A 248 -11.12 -7.38 12.92
N SER A 249 -11.93 -7.13 11.91
CA SER A 249 -11.60 -7.38 10.51
C SER A 249 -11.76 -6.12 9.68
N TRP A 250 -10.78 -5.86 8.83
CA TRP A 250 -10.81 -4.78 7.86
C TRP A 250 -11.35 -5.33 6.54
N VAL A 251 -12.38 -4.67 6.03
CA VAL A 251 -13.00 -4.95 4.73
C VAL A 251 -12.72 -3.73 3.86
N ILE A 252 -11.85 -3.90 2.86
CA ILE A 252 -11.38 -2.81 2.00
C ILE A 252 -11.94 -3.03 0.60
N MET A 253 -12.52 -1.98 0.04
CA MET A 253 -13.17 -2.00 -1.26
C MET A 253 -13.00 -0.67 -1.99
N LYS A 254 -13.23 -0.67 -3.29
CA LYS A 254 -13.23 0.54 -4.12
C LYS A 254 -14.45 0.51 -5.04
N PRO A 255 -15.61 1.03 -4.60
CA PRO A 255 -16.80 1.15 -5.43
C PRO A 255 -16.49 1.97 -6.68
N ASP A 256 -16.86 1.48 -7.85
CA ASP A 256 -16.62 2.13 -9.14
C ASP A 256 -17.70 3.13 -9.54
N ILE A 257 -18.85 3.09 -8.86
CA ILE A 257 -19.97 4.04 -8.94
C ILE A 257 -20.47 4.43 -7.53
N SER A 258 -21.27 5.48 -7.44
CA SER A 258 -22.06 5.80 -6.23
C SER A 258 -23.25 4.84 -6.10
N GLY A 259 -23.64 4.49 -4.88
CA GLY A 259 -24.79 3.61 -4.64
C GLY A 259 -24.80 2.98 -3.25
N GLU A 260 -25.74 2.08 -3.01
CA GLU A 260 -25.82 1.30 -1.77
C GLU A 260 -24.76 0.18 -1.78
N VAL A 261 -23.95 0.12 -0.74
CA VAL A 261 -23.05 -1.00 -0.45
C VAL A 261 -23.66 -1.91 0.60
N SER A 262 -23.59 -3.22 0.35
CA SER A 262 -23.97 -4.27 1.30
C SER A 262 -22.79 -5.18 1.62
N ILE A 263 -22.39 -5.28 2.89
CA ILE A 263 -21.39 -6.23 3.39
C ILE A 263 -22.10 -7.35 4.13
N ILE A 264 -21.92 -8.60 3.69
CA ILE A 264 -22.60 -9.79 4.24
C ILE A 264 -21.57 -10.75 4.85
N GLY A 265 -21.76 -11.08 6.12
CA GLY A 265 -21.00 -12.13 6.80
C GLY A 265 -21.49 -13.52 6.38
N THR A 266 -20.63 -14.33 5.77
CA THR A 266 -21.02 -15.66 5.29
C THR A 266 -21.02 -16.74 6.38
N THR A 267 -20.39 -16.47 7.53
CA THR A 267 -20.35 -17.39 8.68
C THR A 267 -21.48 -17.09 9.67
N VAL A 268 -21.94 -18.09 10.44
CA VAL A 268 -22.85 -17.91 11.57
C VAL A 268 -22.06 -17.55 12.82
N VAL A 269 -22.43 -16.45 13.49
CA VAL A 269 -21.99 -16.19 14.87
C VAL A 269 -22.71 -17.21 15.76
N PRO A 270 -22.02 -18.07 16.53
CA PRO A 270 -22.71 -19.01 17.40
C PRO A 270 -23.48 -18.26 18.50
N GLU A 271 -24.80 -18.40 18.54
CA GLU A 271 -25.69 -17.82 19.58
C GLU A 271 -25.43 -18.39 20.99
N PHE A 272 -24.56 -19.39 21.11
CA PHE A 272 -24.07 -19.91 22.38
C PHE A 272 -22.56 -20.09 22.32
N PRO A 273 -21.81 -19.80 23.40
CA PRO A 273 -20.42 -20.19 23.48
C PRO A 273 -20.33 -21.71 23.25
N ILE A 274 -19.42 -22.16 22.39
CA ILE A 274 -19.18 -23.59 22.06
C ILE A 274 -18.99 -24.44 23.34
N ILE A 275 -18.66 -23.80 24.45
CA ILE A 275 -18.55 -24.37 25.79
C ILE A 275 -19.91 -24.88 26.31
N ALA A 276 -21.05 -24.27 26.00
CA ALA A 276 -22.33 -24.67 26.57
C ALA A 276 -22.77 -26.09 26.16
N PRO A 277 -22.76 -26.50 24.88
CA PRO A 277 -23.00 -27.90 24.50
C PRO A 277 -21.99 -28.88 25.12
N LEU A 278 -20.71 -28.48 25.20
CA LEU A 278 -19.65 -29.30 25.78
C LEU A 278 -19.83 -29.50 27.29
N ALA A 279 -20.17 -28.43 28.01
CA ALA A 279 -20.44 -28.44 29.44
C ALA A 279 -21.70 -29.25 29.76
N ILE A 280 -22.77 -29.10 28.98
CA ILE A 280 -23.97 -29.93 29.10
C ILE A 280 -23.64 -31.41 28.86
N GLY A 281 -22.84 -31.72 27.84
CA GLY A 281 -22.36 -33.08 27.57
C GLY A 281 -21.53 -33.66 28.72
N PHE A 282 -20.64 -32.87 29.29
CA PHE A 282 -19.81 -33.26 30.43
C PHE A 282 -20.64 -33.49 31.70
N VAL A 283 -21.60 -32.59 31.98
CA VAL A 283 -22.54 -32.72 33.09
C VAL A 283 -23.43 -33.95 32.91
N MET A 284 -23.95 -34.21 31.70
CA MET A 284 -24.71 -35.44 31.43
C MET A 284 -23.87 -36.70 31.66
N MET A 285 -22.60 -36.73 31.25
CA MET A 285 -21.70 -37.86 31.50
C MET A 285 -21.48 -38.12 33.01
N ILE A 286 -21.49 -37.08 33.84
CA ILE A 286 -21.34 -37.23 35.29
C ILE A 286 -22.66 -37.63 35.96
N ILE A 287 -23.78 -37.04 35.54
CA ILE A 287 -25.09 -37.22 36.20
C ILE A 287 -25.74 -38.56 35.83
N LEU A 288 -25.65 -39.02 34.58
CA LEU A 288 -26.27 -40.27 34.13
C LEU A 288 -25.84 -41.51 34.95
N PRO A 289 -24.55 -41.73 35.24
CA PRO A 289 -24.09 -42.82 36.10
C PRO A 289 -24.63 -42.71 37.53
N ILE A 290 -24.72 -41.50 38.07
CA ILE A 290 -25.16 -41.25 39.46
C ILE A 290 -26.66 -41.54 39.61
N ILE A 291 -27.49 -41.08 38.66
CA ILE A 291 -28.93 -41.39 38.65
C ILE A 291 -29.18 -42.90 38.53
N ARG A 292 -28.40 -43.59 37.68
CA ARG A 292 -28.47 -45.06 37.58
C ARG A 292 -28.10 -45.77 38.88
N LYS A 293 -27.18 -45.21 39.68
CA LYS A 293 -26.72 -45.80 40.94
C LYS A 293 -27.71 -45.58 42.10
N VAL A 294 -28.48 -44.49 42.08
CA VAL A 294 -29.49 -44.17 43.11
C VAL A 294 -30.82 -44.92 42.88
N ASN A 295 -31.19 -45.21 41.63
CA ASN A 295 -32.39 -46.00 41.30
C ASN A 295 -32.22 -47.53 41.44
N LEU A 296 -31.05 -48.00 41.88
CA LEU A 296 -30.74 -49.43 42.08
C LEU A 296 -30.94 -49.89 43.55
N HIS A 297 -31.72 -49.14 44.33
CA HIS A 297 -32.02 -49.44 45.74
C HIS A 297 -33.49 -49.71 46.00
#